data_AF-A0A9Q0YRV5-F1
#
_entry.id   AF-A0A9Q0YRV5-F1
#
_cell.length_a   1.000
_cell.length_b   1.000
_cell.length_c   1.000
_cell.angle_alpha   90.00
_cell.angle_beta   90.00
_cell.angle_gamma   90.00
#
_symmetry.space_group_name_H-M   'P 1'
#
loop_
_entity.id
_entity.type
_entity.pdbx_description
1 polymer ?
#
loop_
_entity_poly.entity_id
_entity_poly.type
_entity_poly.pdbx_seq_one_letter_code
_entity_poly.pdbx_strand_id
1 'polypeptide(L)'
;MKVSGQAPTPSAVRYIGVGYNLVQGNPEWGLLRNGGVDPGILPTRKILLLTYDEGRVSADRRFEVPDEVDFSSRQSCVTEKSATVFSGG
;
A
#
# COMPACT_ATOMS: atom_id res chain seq x y z
N MET A 1 -27.09 -9.09 -23.62
CA MET A 1 -25.64 -8.83 -23.64
C MET A 1 -25.21 -8.48 -22.22
N LYS A 2 -24.44 -9.34 -21.54
CA LYS A 2 -23.90 -9.05 -20.20
C LYS A 2 -22.59 -8.28 -20.37
N VAL A 3 -22.53 -7.05 -19.86
CA VAL A 3 -21.26 -6.36 -19.64
C VAL A 3 -20.62 -7.02 -18.41
N SER A 4 -19.62 -7.88 -18.58
CA SER A 4 -18.81 -8.35 -17.45
C SER A 4 -17.89 -7.21 -17.02
N GLY A 5 -18.27 -6.49 -15.97
CA GLY A 5 -17.40 -5.48 -15.37
C GLY A 5 -16.23 -6.17 -14.68
N GLN A 6 -15.01 -5.89 -15.14
CA GLN A 6 -13.76 -6.33 -14.52
C GLN A 6 -13.69 -5.78 -13.08
N ALA A 7 -13.37 -6.64 -12.12
CA ALA A 7 -13.25 -6.24 -10.71
C ALA A 7 -12.11 -5.21 -10.57
N PRO A 8 -12.23 -4.22 -9.68
CA PRO A 8 -11.17 -3.24 -9.51
C PRO A 8 -9.89 -3.90 -8.96
N THR A 9 -8.73 -3.36 -9.32
CA THR A 9 -7.46 -3.72 -8.68
C THR A 9 -7.33 -3.02 -7.31
N PRO A 10 -6.77 -3.66 -6.27
CA PRO A 10 -6.51 -2.98 -5.01
C PRO A 10 -5.53 -1.83 -5.21
N SER A 11 -5.87 -0.64 -4.70
CA SER A 11 -5.08 0.58 -4.89
C SER A 11 -3.63 0.46 -4.38
N ALA A 12 -3.39 -0.39 -3.38
CA ALA A 12 -2.07 -0.68 -2.83
C ALA A 12 -1.13 -1.41 -3.81
N VAL A 13 -1.66 -2.14 -4.80
CA VAL A 13 -0.86 -2.88 -5.79
C VAL A 13 0.03 -1.93 -6.59
N ARG A 14 -0.36 -0.65 -6.75
CA ARG A 14 0.48 0.36 -7.42
C ARG A 14 1.85 0.57 -6.76
N TYR A 15 2.02 0.22 -5.48
CA TYR A 15 3.28 0.36 -4.76
C TYR A 15 4.14 -0.91 -4.77
N ILE A 16 3.58 -2.07 -5.14
CA ILE A 16 4.35 -3.31 -5.25
C ILE A 16 5.41 -3.13 -6.34
N GLY A 17 6.66 -3.47 -6.01
CA GLY A 17 7.80 -3.30 -6.90
C GLY A 17 8.21 -1.86 -7.17
N VAL A 18 7.64 -0.85 -6.50
CA VAL A 18 8.17 0.52 -6.55
C VAL A 18 9.44 0.59 -5.71
N GLY A 19 10.51 1.17 -6.27
CA GLY A 19 11.76 1.38 -5.56
C GLY A 19 11.57 2.29 -4.34
N TYR A 20 12.25 1.97 -3.25
CA TYR A 20 12.23 2.76 -2.02
C TYR A 20 13.66 3.09 -1.58
N ASN A 21 13.94 4.38 -1.37
CA ASN A 21 15.21 4.84 -0.81
C ASN A 21 15.12 4.85 0.72
N LEU A 22 15.78 3.88 1.36
CA LEU A 22 15.79 3.73 2.82
C LEU A 22 16.45 4.90 3.58
N VAL A 23 17.32 5.67 2.92
CA VAL A 23 18.00 6.83 3.54
C VAL A 23 17.12 8.07 3.52
N GLN A 24 16.28 8.21 2.49
CA GLN A 24 15.43 9.38 2.27
C GLN A 24 13.97 9.15 2.66
N GLY A 25 13.56 7.88 2.84
CA GLY A 25 12.23 7.51 3.23
C GLY A 25 11.88 8.00 4.63
N ASN A 26 10.59 8.17 4.91
CA ASN A 26 10.14 8.58 6.23
C ASN A 26 10.31 7.39 7.21
N PRO A 27 11.24 7.44 8.18
CA PRO A 27 11.40 6.36 9.15
C PRO A 27 10.31 6.40 10.23
N GLU A 28 9.71 7.56 10.45
CA GLU A 28 8.62 7.77 11.39
C GLU A 28 7.27 7.63 10.71
N TRP A 29 6.52 6.60 11.12
CA TRP A 29 5.06 6.50 10.93
C TRP A 29 4.29 7.58 11.73
N GLY A 30 5.02 8.46 12.45
CA GLY A 30 4.51 9.37 13.47
C GLY A 30 4.07 10.72 12.91
N LEU A 31 2.83 11.08 13.25
CA LEU A 31 2.10 12.29 12.88
C LEU A 31 1.58 12.31 11.43
N LEU A 32 0.34 11.82 11.28
CA LEU A 32 -0.55 12.03 10.12
C LEU A 32 -0.61 13.48 9.61
N ARG A 33 -0.22 14.45 10.44
CA ARG A 33 -0.15 15.88 10.09
C ARG A 33 1.08 16.28 9.27
N ASN A 34 2.16 15.49 9.30
CA ASN A 34 3.44 15.82 8.63
C ASN A 34 3.78 14.85 7.48
N GLY A 35 3.06 13.72 7.38
CA GLY A 35 3.27 12.69 6.37
C GLY A 35 2.75 13.07 4.98
N GLY A 36 3.42 14.02 4.33
CA GLY A 36 3.24 14.29 2.90
C GLY A 36 3.64 13.08 2.03
N VAL A 37 3.87 13.30 0.73
CA VAL A 37 4.42 12.26 -0.15
C VAL A 37 5.76 11.79 0.43
N ASP A 38 5.90 10.49 0.72
CA ASP A 38 7.14 9.92 1.24
C ASP A 38 8.29 10.16 0.24
N PRO A 39 9.35 10.92 0.63
CA PRO A 39 10.44 11.29 -0.27
C PRO A 39 11.31 10.11 -0.71
N GLY A 40 11.22 8.97 -0.04
CA GLY A 40 11.89 7.73 -0.41
C GLY A 40 11.18 6.95 -1.52
N ILE A 41 9.93 7.26 -1.86
CA ILE A 41 9.20 6.57 -2.94
C ILE A 41 9.73 7.00 -4.30
N LEU A 42 10.15 6.04 -5.13
CA LEU A 42 10.65 6.26 -6.49
C LEU A 42 9.62 5.76 -7.52
N PRO A 43 8.54 6.50 -7.82
CA PRO A 43 7.38 6.00 -8.56
C PRO A 43 7.68 5.56 -10.00
N THR A 44 8.72 6.14 -10.61
CA THR A 44 9.18 5.78 -11.96
C THR A 44 10.09 4.55 -11.97
N ARG A 45 10.56 4.10 -10.81
CA ARG A 45 11.46 2.95 -10.68
C ARG A 45 10.65 1.71 -10.25
N LYS A 46 10.07 1.03 -11.23
CA LYS A 46 9.43 -0.28 -11.05
C LYS A 46 10.44 -1.40 -11.28
N ILE A 47 10.63 -2.26 -10.29
CA ILE A 47 11.57 -3.38 -10.34
C ILE A 47 10.89 -4.75 -10.49
N LEU A 48 9.57 -4.80 -10.32
CA LEU A 48 8.74 -6.00 -10.57
C LEU A 48 7.76 -5.71 -11.70
N LEU A 49 7.56 -6.70 -12.56
CA LEU A 49 6.44 -6.77 -13.49
C LEU A 49 5.27 -7.45 -12.78
N LEU A 50 4.05 -6.97 -13.04
CA LEU A 50 2.81 -7.55 -12.53
C LEU A 50 1.89 -7.83 -13.71
N THR A 51 1.47 -9.08 -13.89
CA THR A 51 0.54 -9.49 -14.95
C THR A 51 -0.84 -9.82 -14.39
N TYR A 52 -1.84 -9.87 -15.27
CA TYR A 52 -3.23 -10.18 -14.93
C TYR A 52 -3.83 -11.18 -15.93
N ASP A 53 -2.98 -12.03 -16.50
CA ASP A 53 -3.33 -12.89 -17.63
C ASP A 53 -4.15 -14.11 -17.16
N GLU A 54 -4.05 -14.49 -15.89
CA GLU A 54 -4.77 -15.63 -15.32
C GLU A 54 -6.15 -15.25 -14.73
N GLY A 55 -6.50 -13.95 -14.72
CA GLY A 55 -7.78 -13.47 -14.18
C GLY A 55 -7.98 -13.79 -12.69
N ARG A 56 -6.89 -13.82 -11.91
CA ARG A 56 -6.94 -14.12 -10.48
C ARG A 56 -7.73 -13.06 -9.72
N VAL A 57 -8.51 -13.51 -8.74
CA VAL A 57 -9.31 -12.64 -7.87
C VAL A 57 -9.03 -12.92 -6.40
N SER A 58 -9.23 -11.92 -5.56
CA SER A 58 -9.15 -12.06 -4.11
C SER A 58 -10.13 -13.10 -3.57
N ALA A 59 -9.88 -13.64 -2.37
CA ALA A 59 -10.73 -14.68 -1.76
C ALA A 59 -12.21 -14.25 -1.61
N ASP A 60 -12.45 -12.96 -1.39
CA ASP A 60 -13.78 -12.34 -1.32
C ASP A 60 -14.35 -11.94 -2.70
N ARG A 61 -13.61 -12.22 -3.79
CA ARG A 61 -13.92 -11.89 -5.19
C ARG A 61 -14.19 -10.41 -5.46
N ARG A 62 -13.71 -9.52 -4.58
CA ARG A 62 -13.92 -8.08 -4.74
C ARG A 62 -12.86 -7.40 -5.59
N PHE A 63 -11.70 -8.04 -5.73
CA PHE A 63 -10.55 -7.44 -6.40
C PHE A 63 -9.93 -8.40 -7.41
N GLU A 64 -9.47 -7.84 -8.52
CA GLU A 64 -8.55 -8.52 -9.43
C GLU A 64 -7.12 -8.38 -8.88
N VAL A 65 -6.37 -9.48 -8.85
CA VAL A 65 -5.06 -9.58 -8.19
C VAL A 65 -4.02 -10.02 -9.21
N PRO A 66 -2.81 -9.43 -9.21
CA PRO A 66 -1.75 -9.88 -10.10
C PRO A 66 -1.37 -11.35 -9.94
N ASP A 67 -0.88 -11.94 -11.02
CA ASP A 67 -0.51 -13.36 -11.07
C ASP A 67 0.63 -13.69 -10.10
N GLU A 68 1.54 -12.74 -9.85
CA GLU A 68 2.68 -12.90 -8.95
C GLU A 68 2.40 -12.52 -7.49
N VAL A 69 1.19 -12.06 -7.17
CA VAL A 69 0.83 -11.55 -5.84
C VAL A 69 -0.11 -12.51 -5.13
N ASP A 70 0.20 -12.82 -3.87
CA ASP A 70 -0.77 -13.41 -2.95
C ASP A 70 -1.39 -12.32 -2.08
N PHE A 71 -2.71 -12.16 -2.16
CA PHE A 71 -3.44 -11.06 -1.56
C PHE A 71 -4.37 -11.56 -0.45
N SER A 72 -4.22 -10.99 0.75
CA SER A 72 -5.17 -11.17 1.85
C SER A 72 -5.70 -9.82 2.33
N SER A 73 -7.02 -9.67 2.36
CA SER A 73 -7.65 -8.50 2.98
C SER A 73 -7.49 -8.60 4.49
N ARG A 74 -6.87 -7.59 5.11
CA ARG A 74 -6.70 -7.48 6.55
C ARG A 74 -7.26 -6.16 7.04
N GLN A 75 -8.01 -6.19 8.13
CA GLN A 75 -8.46 -5.02 8.85
C GLN A 75 -8.03 -5.17 10.30
N SER A 76 -7.19 -4.26 10.77
CA SER A 76 -6.74 -4.18 12.17
C SER A 76 -6.88 -2.74 12.63
N CYS A 77 -7.53 -2.53 13.77
CA CYS A 77 -7.63 -1.22 14.40
C CYS A 77 -6.57 -1.11 15.50
N VAL A 78 -5.87 0.01 15.57
CA VAL A 78 -4.92 0.33 16.65
C VAL A 78 -5.50 1.49 17.45
N THR A 79 -5.55 1.33 18.78
CA THR A 79 -5.92 2.41 19.70
C THR A 79 -4.64 3.02 20.26
N GLU A 80 -4.32 4.25 19.86
CA GLU A 80 -3.15 4.98 20.36
C GLU A 80 -3.48 5.76 21.64
N LYS A 81 -2.59 5.71 22.62
CA LYS A 81 -2.60 6.59 23.80
C LYS A 81 -1.30 7.39 23.80
N SER A 82 -1.38 8.70 23.66
CA SER A 82 -0.23 9.60 23.72
C SER A 82 -0.15 10.29 25.07
N ALA A 83 1.03 10.30 25.70
CA ALA A 83 1.34 11.13 26.87
C ALA A 83 2.50 12.05 26.52
N THR A 84 2.27 13.36 26.53
CA THR A 84 3.31 14.36 26.27
C THR A 84 3.89 14.81 27.60
N VAL A 85 5.18 14.58 27.84
CA VAL A 85 5.88 15.08 29.03
C VAL A 85 6.67 16.32 28.64
N PHE A 86 6.34 17.46 29.26
CA PHE A 86 7.15 18.68 29.17
C PHE A 86 8.02 18.77 30.42
N SER A 87 9.34 18.72 30.27
CA SER A 87 10.28 19.12 31.33
C SER A 87 10.84 20.49 30.99
N GLY A 88 10.35 21.52 31.68
CA GLY A 88 10.95 22.85 31.69
C GLY A 88 12.04 22.91 32.75
N GLY A 89 13.23 23.37 32.36
CA GLY A 89 14.32 23.79 33.24
C GLY A 89 14.48 25.30 33.18
#